data_AF-A0A946E3T3-F1
#
_entry.id   AF-A0A946E3T3-F1
#
_cell.length_a   1.000
_cell.length_b   1.000
_cell.length_c   1.000
_cell.angle_alpha   90.00
_cell.angle_beta   90.00
_cell.angle_gamma   90.00
#
_symmetry.space_group_name_H-M   'P 1'
#
loop_
_entity.id
_entity.type
_entity.pdbx_description
1 polymer ?
#
loop_
_entity_poly.entity_id
_entity_poly.type
_entity_poly.pdbx_seq_one_letter_code
_entity_poly.pdbx_strand_id
1 'polypeptide(L)' 'GYWQCDVNKHHIAASPYDEFVYLLEGEIDVIHDDGSTESYKTGDSFIMPRDCDCTWDVKAPVRKLYVVLTADAYKG' A
#
# COMPACT_ATOMS: atom_id res chain seq x y z
N GLY A 1 -2.45 7.62 9.43
CA GLY A 1 -3.72 8.08 8.85
C GLY A 1 -4.67 6.92 8.66
N TYR A 2 -5.85 7.21 8.12
CA TYR A 2 -6.87 6.23 7.73
C TYR A 2 -7.28 6.49 6.28
N TRP A 3 -7.52 5.44 5.52
CA TRP A 3 -7.97 5.54 4.12
C TRP A 3 -8.90 4.38 3.77
N GLN A 4 -9.79 4.59 2.81
CA GLN A 4 -10.71 3.55 2.31
C GLN A 4 -11.07 3.76 0.84
N CYS A 5 -11.41 2.67 0.14
CA CYS A 5 -11.97 2.71 -1.21
C CYS A 5 -12.82 1.47 -1.53
N ASP A 6 -13.67 1.59 -2.54
CA ASP A 6 -14.35 0.45 -3.19
C ASP A 6 -13.40 -0.31 -4.13
N VAL A 7 -13.87 -1.43 -4.68
CA VAL A 7 -13.16 -2.23 -5.70
C VAL A 7 -12.73 -1.35 -6.88
N ASN A 8 -11.43 -1.33 -7.15
CA ASN A 8 -10.85 -0.58 -8.25
C ASN A 8 -9.43 -1.09 -8.56
N LYS A 9 -8.84 -0.59 -9.64
CA LYS A 9 -7.44 -0.84 -9.98
C LYS A 9 -6.78 0.47 -10.33
N HIS A 10 -5.70 0.81 -9.64
CA HIS A 10 -5.01 2.07 -9.87
C HIS A 10 -3.50 1.95 -9.69
N HIS A 11 -2.81 2.74 -10.48
CA HIS A 11 -1.36 2.89 -10.43
C HIS A 11 -0.97 3.73 -9.22
N ILE A 12 0.06 3.28 -8.51
CA ILE A 12 0.68 3.97 -7.38
C ILE A 12 2.07 4.40 -7.85
N ALA A 13 2.22 5.70 -8.07
CA ALA A 13 3.48 6.29 -8.51
C ALA A 13 4.53 6.31 -7.39
N ALA A 14 5.79 6.12 -7.80
CA ALA A 14 6.97 6.28 -6.94
C ALA A 14 6.90 7.56 -6.08
N SER A 15 7.04 7.37 -4.76
CA SER A 15 6.95 8.44 -3.75
C SER A 15 8.23 8.54 -2.91
N PRO A 16 8.62 9.73 -2.43
CA PRO A 16 9.90 9.94 -1.73
C PRO A 16 9.88 9.52 -0.24
N TYR A 17 8.99 8.61 0.15
CA TYR A 17 8.77 8.14 1.51
C TYR A 17 8.34 6.67 1.51
N ASP A 18 8.55 5.98 2.63
CA ASP A 18 7.97 4.66 2.86
C ASP A 18 6.54 4.82 3.40
N GLU A 19 5.64 3.91 3.05
CA GLU A 19 4.30 3.81 3.65
C GLU A 19 4.12 2.43 4.29
N PHE A 20 3.95 2.39 5.60
CA PHE A 20 3.41 1.21 6.27
C PHE A 20 1.91 1.16 6.13
N VAL A 21 1.38 -0.01 5.78
CA VAL A 21 -0.05 -0.28 5.60
C VAL A 21 -0.46 -1.43 6.50
N TYR A 22 -1.59 -1.27 7.18
CA TYR A 22 -2.32 -2.34 7.86
C TYR A 22 -3.76 -2.39 7.37
N LEU A 23 -4.20 -3.54 6.89
CA LEU A 23 -5.56 -3.73 6.36
C LEU A 23 -6.53 -4.07 7.49
N LEU A 24 -7.43 -3.13 7.80
CA LEU A 24 -8.55 -3.35 8.71
C LEU A 24 -9.67 -4.17 8.07
N GLU A 25 -9.82 -4.04 6.75
CA GLU A 25 -10.75 -4.80 5.91
C GLU A 25 -10.25 -4.83 4.46
N GLY A 26 -10.65 -5.86 3.72
CA GLY A 26 -10.50 -5.95 2.28
C GLY A 26 -9.46 -6.97 1.84
N GLU A 27 -9.19 -6.95 0.54
CA GLU A 27 -8.24 -7.80 -0.17
C GLU A 27 -7.64 -7.00 -1.33
N ILE A 28 -6.32 -7.06 -1.49
CA ILE A 28 -5.57 -6.28 -2.47
C ILE A 28 -4.40 -7.11 -3.02
N ASP A 29 -4.21 -7.04 -4.33
CA ASP A 29 -2.99 -7.48 -4.99
C ASP A 29 -2.12 -6.26 -5.30
N VAL A 30 -0.86 -6.31 -4.87
CA VAL A 30 0.20 -5.35 -5.23
C VAL A 30 1.01 -5.98 -6.35
N ILE A 31 0.93 -5.39 -7.54
CA ILE A 31 1.57 -5.88 -8.77
C ILE A 31 2.74 -4.95 -9.10
N HIS A 32 3.95 -5.50 -9.12
CA HIS A 32 5.18 -4.77 -9.42
C HIS A 32 5.48 -4.75 -10.92
N ASP A 33 6.37 -3.86 -11.35
CA ASP A 33 6.76 -3.68 -12.77
C ASP A 33 7.41 -4.92 -13.39
N ASP A 34 8.05 -5.77 -12.58
CA ASP A 34 8.63 -7.03 -13.02
C ASP A 34 7.58 -8.14 -13.23
N GLY A 35 6.29 -7.83 -12.97
CA GLY A 35 5.16 -8.74 -13.08
C GLY A 35 4.94 -9.62 -11.85
N SER A 36 5.77 -9.49 -10.81
CA SER A 36 5.53 -10.17 -9.54
C SER A 36 4.29 -9.58 -8.85
N THR A 37 3.64 -10.40 -8.04
CA THR A 37 2.40 -10.02 -7.34
C THR A 37 2.44 -10.51 -5.91
N GLU A 38 2.11 -9.62 -4.99
CA GLU A 38 1.95 -9.90 -3.57
C GLU A 38 0.50 -9.64 -3.16
N SER A 39 -0.15 -10.64 -2.58
CA SER A 39 -1.56 -10.57 -2.16
C SER A 39 -1.67 -10.37 -0.67
N TYR A 40 -2.52 -9.43 -0.26
CA TYR A 40 -2.76 -9.06 1.13
C TYR A 40 -4.26 -9.02 1.41
N LYS A 41 -4.64 -9.40 2.63
CA LYS A 41 -6.03 -9.39 3.09
C LYS A 41 -6.16 -8.79 4.49
N THR A 42 -7.40 -8.73 4.96
CA THR A 42 -7.73 -8.26 6.31
C THR A 42 -6.84 -8.89 7.38
N GLY A 43 -6.22 -8.05 8.21
CA GLY A 43 -5.29 -8.44 9.26
C GLY A 43 -3.82 -8.47 8.84
N ASP A 44 -3.51 -8.40 7.55
CA ASP A 44 -2.13 -8.33 7.05
C ASP A 44 -1.59 -6.90 7.10
N SER A 45 -0.25 -6.81 7.11
CA SER A 45 0.49 -5.55 6.99
C SER A 45 1.62 -5.67 5.99
N PHE A 46 1.94 -4.56 5.32
CA PHE A 46 3.07 -4.47 4.39
C PHE A 46 3.66 -3.06 4.37
N ILE A 47 4.83 -2.95 3.73
CA ILE A 47 5.50 -1.68 3.46
C ILE A 47 5.44 -1.45 1.95
N MET A 48 5.04 -0.25 1.55
CA MET A 48 5.37 0.30 0.24
C MET A 48 6.68 1.07 0.37
N PRO A 49 7.80 0.54 -0.16
CA PRO A 49 9.09 1.22 -0.04
C PRO A 49 9.08 2.54 -0.80
N ARG A 50 9.95 3.46 -0.37
CA ARG A 50 10.25 4.66 -1.16
C ARG A 50 10.62 4.27 -2.59
N ASP A 51 10.25 5.14 -3.52
CA ASP A 51 10.56 5.00 -4.94
C ASP A 51 9.98 3.71 -5.59
N CYS A 52 9.10 2.98 -4.89
CA CYS A 52 8.36 1.85 -5.43
C CYS A 52 7.25 2.34 -6.36
N ASP A 53 7.24 1.79 -7.57
CA ASP A 53 6.22 1.99 -8.58
C ASP A 53 5.48 0.66 -8.78
N CYS A 54 4.15 0.68 -8.61
CA CYS A 54 3.35 -0.55 -8.65
C CYS A 54 1.89 -0.27 -8.99
N THR A 55 1.11 -1.32 -9.21
CA THR A 55 -0.35 -1.25 -9.35
C THR A 55 -1.03 -1.92 -8.17
N TRP A 56 -2.01 -1.22 -7.61
CA TRP A 56 -2.93 -1.74 -6.60
C TRP A 56 -4.21 -2.23 -7.27
N ASP A 57 -4.47 -3.53 -7.23
CA ASP A 57 -5.71 -4.18 -7.70
C ASP A 57 -6.55 -4.57 -6.47
N VAL A 58 -7.50 -3.71 -6.11
CA VAL A 58 -8.35 -3.85 -4.93
C VAL A 58 -9.47 -4.83 -5.25
N LYS A 59 -9.38 -6.06 -4.72
CA LYS A 59 -10.29 -7.19 -5.04
C LYS A 59 -11.61 -7.12 -4.27
N ALA A 60 -11.58 -6.54 -3.07
CA ALA A 60 -12.73 -6.28 -2.21
C ALA A 60 -12.58 -4.90 -1.55
N PRO A 61 -13.66 -4.20 -1.14
CA PRO A 61 -13.56 -2.88 -0.51
C PRO A 61 -12.54 -2.86 0.63
N VAL A 62 -11.62 -1.89 0.60
CA VAL A 62 -10.49 -1.81 1.54
C VAL A 62 -10.71 -0.70 2.55
N ARG A 63 -10.38 -0.98 3.81
CA ARG A 63 -10.12 0.02 4.85
C ARG A 63 -8.73 -0.21 5.41
N LYS A 64 -7.87 0.82 5.42
CA LYS A 64 -6.48 0.71 5.88
C LYS A 64 -6.11 1.78 6.90
N LEU A 65 -5.27 1.39 7.85
CA LEU A 65 -4.42 2.33 8.59
C LEU A 65 -3.09 2.42 7.87
N TYR A 66 -2.50 3.61 7.87
CA TYR A 66 -1.20 3.81 7.27
C TYR A 66 -0.31 4.77 8.06
N VAL A 67 0.99 4.60 7.94
CA VAL A 67 2.01 5.53 8.47
C VAL A 67 2.96 5.87 7.36
N VAL A 68 3.12 7.17 7.09
CA VAL A 68 4.12 7.67 6.13
C VAL A 68 5.40 8.01 6.88
N LEU A 69 6.52 7.43 6.45
CA LEU A 69 7.85 7.63 7.02
C LEU A 69 8.68 8.45 6.03
N THR A 70 8.85 9.74 6.34
CA THR A 70 9.71 10.63 5.54
C THR A 70 11.16 10.57 6.00
N ALA A 71 12.09 11.08 5.19
CA ALA A 71 13.51 11.18 5.56
C ALA A 71 13.73 11.90 6.90
N ASP A 72 12.89 12.89 7.22
CA ASP A 72 12.97 13.62 8.49
C ASP A 72 12.47 12.81 9.68
N ALA A 73 11.57 11.83 9.47
CA ALA A 73 11.11 10.93 10.52
C ALA A 73 12.25 10.07 11.11
N TYR A 74 13.36 9.91 10.36
CA TYR A 74 14.54 9.16 10.80
C TYR A 74 15.59 10.02 11.53
N LYS A 75 15.41 11.34 11.63
CA LYS A 75 16.47 12.25 12.11
C LYS A 75 16.58 12.42 13.62
N GLY A 76 15.63 11.90 14.41
CA GLY A 76 15.69 11.90 15.88
C GLY A 76 15.44 13.27 16.51
#